data_AF-A0A4Q2ZGF2-F1
#
_entry.id   AF-A0A4Q2ZGF2-F1
#
_cell.length_a   1.000
_cell.length_b   1.000
_cell.length_c   1.000
_cell.angle_alpha   90.00
_cell.angle_beta   90.00
_cell.angle_gamma   90.00
#
_symmetry.space_group_name_H-M   'P 1'
#
loop_
_entity.id
_entity.type
_entity.pdbx_description
1 polymer ?
#
loop_
_entity_poly.entity_id
_entity_poly.type
_entity_poly.pdbx_seq_one_letter_code
_entity_poly.pdbx_strand_id
1 'polypeptide(L)'
;MIPMIPFILVPLTWDLDYPSQPGDEYRIYRGIDCIARTEGIEAEVQLPPGSNILLVALYRNGKQEPMSAPLHVHIVIPEVSIQSSPNLMEWHEMPQPKDLYF
;
A
#
# COMPACT_ATOMS: atom_id res chain seq x y z
N MET A 1 -2.13 3.81 -24.61
CA MET A 1 -1.85 4.14 -23.20
C MET A 1 -2.46 3.06 -22.34
N ILE A 2 -1.67 2.39 -21.50
CA ILE A 2 -2.19 1.44 -20.50
C ILE A 2 -2.57 2.29 -19.28
N PRO A 3 -3.80 2.22 -18.77
CA PRO A 3 -4.18 2.98 -17.58
C PRO A 3 -3.38 2.47 -16.37
N MET A 4 -2.68 3.38 -15.70
CA MET A 4 -2.00 3.09 -14.44
C MET A 4 -3.06 3.03 -13.35
N ILE A 5 -3.27 1.84 -12.78
CA ILE A 5 -4.21 1.65 -11.68
C ILE A 5 -3.54 2.25 -10.43
N PRO A 6 -4.20 3.20 -9.74
CA PRO A 6 -3.66 3.75 -8.50
C PRO A 6 -3.55 2.64 -7.44
N PHE A 7 -2.57 2.74 -6.56
CA PHE A 7 -2.41 1.86 -5.42
C PHE A 7 -2.24 2.69 -4.15
N ILE A 8 -2.60 2.09 -3.01
CA ILE A 8 -2.37 2.66 -1.68
C ILE A 8 -1.46 1.70 -0.91
N LEU A 9 -0.50 2.26 -0.18
CA LEU A 9 0.30 1.52 0.80
C LEU A 9 -0.53 1.32 2.06
N VAL A 10 -0.74 0.05 2.42
CA VAL A 10 -1.51 -0.33 3.61
C VAL A 10 -0.58 -1.04 4.58
N PRO A 11 -0.36 -0.49 5.79
CA PRO A 11 0.35 -1.19 6.84
C PRO A 11 -0.52 -2.30 7.41
N LEU A 12 0.07 -3.46 7.61
CA LEU A 12 -0.54 -4.65 8.19
C LEU A 12 0.25 -5.09 9.42
N THR A 13 -0.46 -5.58 10.42
CA THR A 13 0.10 -6.23 11.61
C THR A 13 -0.77 -7.41 12.01
N TRP A 14 -0.20 -8.41 12.68
CA TRP A 14 -0.92 -9.57 13.19
C TRP A 14 -0.29 -10.10 14.48
N ASP A 15 -1.10 -10.80 15.25
CA ASP A 15 -0.66 -11.45 16.48
C ASP A 15 -0.16 -12.87 16.22
N LEU A 16 0.71 -13.36 17.11
CA LEU A 16 1.18 -14.75 17.10
C LEU A 16 0.76 -15.45 18.38
N ASP A 17 0.23 -16.67 18.24
CA ASP A 17 -0.04 -17.54 19.39
C ASP A 17 1.26 -18.07 20.05
N TYR A 18 2.38 -17.98 19.33
CA TYR A 18 3.69 -18.43 19.76
C TYR A 18 4.78 -17.47 19.29
N PRO A 19 5.91 -17.37 20.00
CA PRO A 19 7.00 -16.49 19.60
C PRO A 19 7.56 -16.86 18.23
N SER A 20 7.95 -15.84 17.46
CA SER A 20 8.66 -16.03 16.19
C SER A 20 10.02 -16.71 16.42
N GLN A 21 10.42 -17.53 15.47
CA GLN A 21 11.70 -18.23 15.47
C GLN A 21 12.63 -17.62 14.42
N PRO A 22 13.97 -17.67 14.62
CA PRO A 22 14.92 -17.27 13.59
C PRO A 22 14.69 -18.03 12.29
N GLY A 23 14.54 -17.31 11.17
CA GLY A 23 14.28 -17.89 9.86
C GLY A 23 12.80 -18.12 9.54
N ASP A 24 11.87 -17.68 10.41
CA ASP A 24 10.46 -17.55 10.06
C ASP A 24 10.28 -16.46 8.98
N GLU A 25 9.55 -16.79 7.91
CA GLU A 25 9.18 -15.86 6.84
C GLU A 25 7.65 -15.81 6.75
N TYR A 26 7.07 -14.62 6.83
CA TYR A 26 5.65 -14.41 6.60
C TYR A 26 5.42 -13.93 5.17
N ARG A 27 4.45 -14.54 4.50
CA ARG A 27 4.06 -14.18 3.14
C ARG A 27 2.61 -13.74 3.13
N ILE A 28 2.35 -12.59 2.49
CA ILE A 28 1.02 -12.00 2.37
C ILE A 28 0.51 -12.28 0.97
N TYR A 29 -0.68 -12.87 0.88
CA TYR A 29 -1.33 -13.27 -0.36
C TYR A 29 -2.60 -12.48 -0.62
N ARG A 30 -2.83 -12.15 -1.89
CA ARG A 30 -4.14 -11.71 -2.42
C ARG A 30 -4.57 -12.70 -3.48
N GLY A 31 -5.51 -13.58 -3.15
CA GLY A 31 -5.81 -14.74 -4.01
C GLY A 31 -4.61 -15.71 -4.05
N ILE A 32 -4.08 -15.96 -5.24
CA ILE A 32 -2.89 -16.82 -5.42
C ILE A 32 -1.56 -16.04 -5.43
N ASP A 33 -1.63 -14.71 -5.51
CA ASP A 33 -0.47 -13.86 -5.69
C ASP A 33 0.16 -13.52 -4.34
N CYS A 34 1.45 -13.84 -4.17
CA CYS A 34 2.26 -13.37 -3.04
C CYS A 34 2.64 -11.90 -3.28
N ILE A 35 2.03 -10.98 -2.54
CA ILE A 35 2.18 -9.53 -2.75
C ILE A 35 3.23 -8.89 -1.83
N ALA A 36 3.59 -9.54 -0.71
CA ALA A 36 4.65 -9.08 0.19
C ALA A 36 5.24 -10.23 1.01
N ARG A 37 6.45 -10.00 1.54
CA ARG A 37 7.16 -10.92 2.45
C ARG A 37 7.84 -10.14 3.56
N THR A 38 7.92 -10.70 4.75
CA THR A 38 8.56 -10.09 5.92
C THR A 38 9.03 -11.17 6.89
N GLU A 39 10.02 -10.88 7.72
CA GLU A 39 10.47 -11.77 8.81
C GLU A 39 9.81 -11.41 10.16
N GLY A 40 9.06 -10.29 10.19
CA GLY A 40 8.37 -9.79 11.38
C GLY A 40 6.85 -9.96 11.32
N ILE A 41 6.18 -9.45 12.35
CA ILE A 41 4.70 -9.44 12.44
C ILE A 41 4.07 -8.20 11.79
N GLU A 42 4.85 -7.47 10.99
CA GLU A 42 4.44 -6.24 10.33
C GLU A 42 4.88 -6.27 8.87
N ALA A 43 4.02 -5.76 7.98
CA ALA A 43 4.32 -5.61 6.56
C ALA A 43 3.58 -4.40 5.98
N GLU A 44 4.09 -3.89 4.86
CA GLU A 44 3.38 -2.90 4.04
C GLU A 44 3.04 -3.53 2.70
N VAL A 45 1.78 -3.37 2.25
CA VAL A 45 1.30 -3.92 0.98
C VAL A 45 0.74 -2.83 0.07
N GLN A 46 1.00 -2.96 -1.24
CA GLN A 46 0.36 -2.13 -2.26
C GLN A 46 -0.95 -2.76 -2.70
N LEU A 47 -2.06 -2.07 -2.44
CA LEU A 47 -3.39 -2.56 -2.78
C LEU A 47 -4.11 -1.60 -3.74
N PRO A 48 -4.78 -2.13 -4.77
CA PRO A 48 -5.63 -1.33 -5.63
C PRO A 48 -6.93 -0.94 -4.89
N PRO A 49 -7.65 0.09 -5.40
CA PRO A 49 -8.99 0.40 -4.96
C PRO A 49 -9.94 -0.78 -5.05
N GLY A 50 -10.97 -0.74 -4.21
CA GLY A 50 -12.01 -1.76 -4.13
C GLY A 50 -11.74 -2.78 -3.03
N SER A 51 -12.38 -3.94 -3.18
CA SER A 51 -12.38 -5.00 -2.17
C SER A 51 -11.21 -5.95 -2.40
N ASN A 52 -10.40 -6.11 -1.36
CA ASN A 52 -9.26 -7.00 -1.32
C ASN A 52 -9.47 -8.01 -0.19
N ILE A 53 -9.09 -9.27 -0.42
CA ILE A 53 -9.06 -10.31 0.61
C ILE A 53 -7.61 -10.76 0.73
N LEU A 54 -7.07 -10.64 1.93
CA LEU A 54 -5.68 -10.96 2.23
C LEU A 54 -5.59 -12.18 3.16
N LEU A 55 -4.54 -12.96 2.96
CA LEU A 55 -4.18 -14.09 3.80
C LEU A 55 -2.70 -14.00 4.15
N VAL A 56 -2.35 -14.34 5.38
CA VAL A 56 -0.96 -14.43 5.82
C VAL A 56 -0.61 -15.90 6.02
N ALA A 57 0.54 -16.32 5.50
CA ALA A 57 1.09 -17.65 5.73
C ALA A 57 2.47 -17.54 6.36
N LEU A 58 2.69 -18.28 7.44
CA LEU A 58 4.01 -18.48 8.01
C LEU A 58 4.73 -19.59 7.23
N TYR A 59 5.99 -19.34 6.89
CA TYR A 59 6.93 -20.30 6.38
C TYR A 59 8.03 -20.53 7.41
N ARG A 60 8.15 -21.78 7.88
CA ARG A 60 9.16 -22.19 8.84
C ARG A 60 9.96 -23.35 8.27
N ASN A 61 11.29 -23.21 8.23
CA ASN A 61 12.19 -24.20 7.63
C ASN A 61 11.78 -24.59 6.19
N GLY A 62 11.30 -23.61 5.43
CA GLY A 62 10.83 -23.80 4.05
C GLY A 62 9.47 -24.48 3.89
N LYS A 63 8.78 -24.83 4.99
CA LYS A 63 7.43 -25.40 4.97
C LYS A 63 6.39 -24.34 5.29
N GLN A 64 5.29 -24.35 4.54
CA GLN A 64 4.16 -23.47 4.79
C GLN A 64 3.27 -24.04 5.91
N GLU A 65 2.97 -23.22 6.90
CA GLU A 65 1.97 -23.48 7.94
C GLU A 65 0.55 -23.13 7.45
N PRO A 66 -0.52 -23.50 8.18
CA PRO A 66 -1.87 -23.06 7.85
C PRO A 66 -1.98 -21.53 7.69
N MET A 67 -2.74 -21.09 6.69
CA MET A 67 -2.99 -19.67 6.47
C MET A 67 -3.88 -19.08 7.55
N SER A 68 -3.75 -17.77 7.77
CA SER A 68 -4.63 -17.00 8.65
C SER A 68 -6.09 -17.04 8.20
N ALA A 69 -6.98 -16.55 9.07
CA ALA A 69 -8.30 -16.13 8.62
C ALA A 69 -8.20 -15.03 7.54
N PRO A 70 -9.19 -14.94 6.62
CA PRO A 70 -9.20 -13.90 5.60
C PRO A 70 -9.39 -12.50 6.19
N LEU A 71 -8.50 -11.58 5.82
CA LEU A 71 -8.62 -10.16 6.15
C LEU A 71 -9.26 -9.42 4.97
N HIS A 72 -10.44 -8.85 5.18
CA HIS A 72 -11.16 -8.07 4.18
C HIS A 72 -10.75 -6.60 4.29
N VAL A 73 -10.16 -6.05 3.24
CA VAL A 73 -9.73 -4.64 3.16
C VAL A 73 -10.48 -3.97 2.02
N HIS A 74 -11.19 -2.88 2.31
CA HIS A 74 -11.91 -2.09 1.31
C HIS A 74 -11.29 -0.71 1.18
N ILE A 75 -10.76 -0.39 0.00
CA ILE A 75 -10.10 0.88 -0.29
C ILE A 75 -10.98 1.72 -1.19
N VAL A 76 -11.39 2.88 -0.70
CA VAL A 76 -12.14 3.88 -1.46
C VAL A 76 -11.21 5.06 -1.74
N ILE A 77 -10.99 5.36 -3.03
CA ILE A 77 -10.36 6.61 -3.44
C ILE A 77 -11.48 7.61 -3.71
N PRO A 78 -11.58 8.72 -2.96
CA PRO A 78 -12.57 9.75 -3.27
C PRO A 78 -12.25 10.37 -4.63
N GLU A 79 -13.23 10.40 -5.52
CA GLU A 79 -13.13 11.18 -6.75
C GLU A 79 -13.17 12.67 -6.39
N VAL A 80 -12.05 13.37 -6.62
CA VAL A 80 -12.02 14.83 -6.51
C VAL A 80 -12.26 15.41 -7.90
N SER A 81 -13.49 15.87 -8.15
CA SER A 81 -13.78 16.69 -9.32
C SER A 81 -13.46 18.15 -9.00
N ILE A 82 -12.42 18.72 -9.62
CA ILE A 82 -12.23 20.17 -9.62
C ILE A 82 -13.23 20.73 -10.64
N GLN A 83 -14.31 21.35 -10.16
CA GLN A 83 -15.08 22.24 -11.00
C GLN A 83 -14.22 23.49 -11.22
N SER A 84 -13.88 23.77 -12.47
CA SER A 84 -13.10 24.94 -12.86
C SER A 84 -13.67 26.18 -12.17
N SER A 85 -12.92 26.76 -11.23
CA SER A 85 -13.24 28.04 -10.64
C SER A 85 -12.55 29.12 -11.47
N PRO A 86 -13.26 30.18 -11.90
CA PRO A 86 -12.60 31.34 -12.54
C PRO A 86 -11.55 32.00 -11.63
N ASN A 87 -11.53 31.68 -10.32
CA ASN A 87 -10.52 32.13 -9.36
C ASN A 87 -9.36 31.16 -9.15
N LEU A 88 -9.34 30.01 -9.84
CA LEU A 88 -8.18 29.12 -9.89
C LEU A 88 -7.14 29.75 -10.84
N MET A 89 -6.64 30.93 -10.46
CA MET A 89 -5.58 31.62 -11.20
C MET A 89 -4.34 30.74 -11.16
N GLU A 90 -3.87 30.38 -12.36
CA GLU A 90 -2.58 29.77 -12.60
C GLU A 90 -1.51 30.43 -11.74
N TRP A 91 -0.93 29.68 -10.80
CA TRP A 91 0.33 30.04 -10.15
C TRP A 91 1.45 29.85 -11.19
N HIS A 92 1.46 30.69 -12.21
CA HIS A 92 2.46 30.74 -13.26
C HIS A 92 3.29 32.01 -13.18
N GLU A 93 3.65 32.46 -11.98
CA GLU A 93 4.74 33.42 -11.84
C GLU A 93 5.67 33.00 -10.71
N MET A 94 6.70 32.20 -11.06
CA MET A 94 7.98 32.33 -10.35
C MET A 94 8.35 33.82 -10.41
N PRO A 95 8.61 34.50 -9.28
CA PRO A 95 9.08 35.87 -9.32
C PRO A 95 10.36 35.89 -10.14
N GLN A 96 10.35 36.57 -11.28
CA GLN A 96 11.60 36.87 -11.97
C GLN A 96 12.42 37.74 -11.02
N PRO A 97 13.71 37.41 -10.77
CA PRO A 97 14.57 38.28 -10.01
C PRO A 97 14.72 39.59 -10.78
N LYS A 98 13.92 40.60 -10.43
CA LYS A 98 14.13 41.97 -10.89
C LYS A 98 15.34 42.53 -10.17
N ASP A 99 16.40 42.74 -10.95
CA ASP A 99 17.32 43.86 -10.84
C ASP A 99 18.11 43.99 -9.53
N LEU A 100 19.14 43.15 -9.36
CA LEU A 100 20.36 43.50 -8.63
C LEU A 100 21.21 44.47 -9.47
N TYR A 101 20.70 45.67 -9.74
CA TYR A 101 21.49 46.82 -10.19
C TYR A 101 20.78 48.09 -9.73
N PHE A 102 21.21 48.65 -8.60
CA PHE A 102 21.81 49.98 -8.43
C PHE A 102 21.94 50.29 -6.94
#